data_AF-A0A9D7I0D9-F1
#
_entry.id   AF-A0A9D7I0D9-F1
#
_cell.length_a   1.000
_cell.length_b   1.000
_cell.length_c   1.000
_cell.angle_alpha   90.00
_cell.angle_beta   90.00
_cell.angle_gamma   90.00
#
_symmetry.space_group_name_H-M   'P 1'
#
loop_
_entity.id
_entity.type
_entity.pdbx_description
1 polymer ?
#
loop_
_entity_poly.entity_id
_entity_poly.type
_entity_poly.pdbx_seq_one_letter_code
_entity_poly.pdbx_strand_id
1 'polypeptide(L)'
;MKTILRNLLLAVLILLMQTTAAKAQAFDDAGQYMDHISKANEKLTAVYLSYTSALAHKNARKQEKRRSDVLNAIIDTKAIIMGMPPWKGDRSYKDSTAAYLKLLNIVFNEDYAKIVNMEEIAEQSYDAMEAYLLAQEKADEKLEEARVRQHNGSLSFAKKNNINLIEGESEIGRKSKIVSDLNKHCNDVYLVFFKPYKQEMYLLDALQKGNLIAIEQNINSLEKFTKEGEEKLKTFEGFNSDPSLIAACQEALVFYQSESTRTKNLSDFFLKKENFDKMKKAFDAKRNNDRTKTDIDNFNNSVNEMNAASKDYNKLNDQLNKERTAMLNNWNKKYGRYLEEHMPVQRKQ
;
A
#
# COMPACT_ATOMS: atom_id res chain seq x y z
N MET A 1 85.98 -16.61 6.12
CA MET A 1 84.83 -15.94 6.79
C MET A 1 83.99 -15.08 5.84
N LYS A 2 84.57 -14.10 5.11
CA LYS A 2 83.83 -13.23 4.17
C LYS A 2 83.06 -13.97 3.06
N THR A 3 83.60 -15.05 2.52
CA THR A 3 82.96 -15.86 1.46
C THR A 3 81.77 -16.68 1.96
N ILE A 4 81.83 -17.17 3.19
CA ILE A 4 80.73 -17.90 3.84
C ILE A 4 79.59 -16.93 4.18
N LEU A 5 79.92 -15.73 4.67
CA LEU A 5 78.95 -14.68 4.99
C LEU A 5 78.23 -14.17 3.71
N ARG A 6 78.95 -14.04 2.59
CA ARG A 6 78.38 -13.64 1.30
C ARG A 6 77.43 -14.69 0.72
N ASN A 7 77.76 -15.97 0.87
CA ASN A 7 76.91 -17.07 0.42
C ASN A 7 75.68 -17.25 1.33
N LEU A 8 75.80 -16.97 2.64
CA LEU A 8 74.66 -16.91 3.56
C LEU A 8 73.70 -15.76 3.22
N LEU A 9 74.23 -14.58 2.89
CA LEU A 9 73.43 -13.41 2.50
C LEU A 9 72.68 -13.62 1.18
N LEU A 10 73.31 -14.29 0.20
CA LEU A 10 72.66 -14.68 -1.06
C LEU A 10 71.57 -15.75 -0.85
N ALA A 11 71.79 -16.71 0.05
CA ALA A 11 70.79 -17.73 0.38
C ALA A 11 69.57 -17.11 1.11
N VAL A 12 69.78 -16.13 1.98
CA VAL A 12 68.70 -15.38 2.65
C VAL A 12 67.93 -14.48 1.67
N LEU A 13 68.60 -13.86 0.69
CA LEU A 13 67.94 -13.05 -0.34
C LEU A 13 67.07 -13.89 -1.29
N ILE A 14 67.48 -15.13 -1.59
CA ILE A 14 66.72 -16.07 -2.44
C ILE A 14 65.53 -16.66 -1.67
N LEU A 15 65.66 -16.89 -0.35
CA LEU A 15 64.52 -17.29 0.49
C LEU A 15 63.47 -16.18 0.64
N LEU A 16 63.89 -14.90 0.65
CA LEU A 16 62.98 -13.75 0.72
C LEU A 16 62.23 -13.47 -0.60
N MET A 17 62.68 -14.01 -1.73
CA MET A 17 61.96 -13.92 -3.01
C MET A 17 60.94 -15.05 -3.23
N GLN A 18 60.84 -16.02 -2.30
CA GLN A 18 59.82 -17.09 -2.33
C GLN A 18 58.54 -16.75 -1.57
N THR A 19 58.29 -15.48 -1.23
CA THR A 19 56.91 -15.02 -0.97
C THR A 19 56.16 -14.89 -2.29
N THR A 20 56.07 -16.00 -3.04
CA THR A 20 55.15 -16.11 -4.16
C THR A 20 53.74 -15.92 -3.59
N ALA A 21 53.08 -14.90 -4.11
CA ALA A 21 51.70 -14.51 -3.87
C ALA A 21 50.89 -15.59 -3.15
N ALA A 22 50.61 -15.37 -1.86
CA ALA A 22 49.42 -15.93 -1.26
C ALA A 22 48.25 -15.45 -2.12
N LYS A 23 47.86 -16.27 -3.10
CA LYS A 23 46.55 -16.18 -3.71
C LYS A 23 45.58 -16.50 -2.58
N ALA A 24 45.20 -15.49 -1.82
CA ALA A 24 43.88 -15.46 -1.20
C ALA A 24 42.86 -15.39 -2.34
N GLN A 25 42.76 -16.45 -3.14
CA GLN A 25 41.58 -16.70 -3.94
C GLN A 25 40.53 -17.09 -2.91
N ALA A 26 39.74 -16.11 -2.46
CA ALA A 26 38.69 -16.33 -1.47
C ALA A 26 37.57 -17.28 -1.96
N PHE A 27 37.63 -17.67 -3.25
CA PHE A 27 36.66 -18.54 -3.92
C PHE A 27 37.42 -19.48 -4.87
N ASP A 28 37.11 -20.77 -4.81
CA ASP A 28 37.77 -21.83 -5.58
C ASP A 28 37.36 -21.82 -7.07
N ASP A 29 36.13 -21.40 -7.34
CA ASP A 29 35.57 -21.31 -8.69
C ASP A 29 34.56 -20.16 -8.84
N ALA A 30 34.22 -19.85 -10.10
CA ALA A 30 33.33 -18.73 -10.43
C ALA A 30 31.89 -18.97 -9.95
N GLY A 31 31.48 -20.24 -9.80
CA GLY A 31 30.20 -20.64 -9.25
C GLY A 31 30.12 -20.32 -7.75
N GLN A 32 31.16 -20.62 -6.97
CA GLN A 32 31.24 -20.23 -5.55
C GLN A 32 31.17 -18.70 -5.37
N TYR A 33 31.81 -17.94 -6.27
CA TYR A 33 31.71 -16.48 -6.27
C TYR A 33 30.26 -16.01 -6.48
N MET A 34 29.54 -16.63 -7.41
CA MET A 34 28.14 -16.33 -7.68
C MET A 34 27.22 -16.75 -6.52
N ASP A 35 27.43 -17.92 -5.97
CA ASP A 35 26.65 -18.49 -4.86
C ASP A 35 26.77 -17.61 -3.60
N HIS A 36 27.95 -17.08 -3.31
CA HIS A 36 28.15 -16.15 -2.21
C HIS A 36 27.31 -14.88 -2.35
N ILE A 37 27.27 -14.31 -3.56
CA ILE A 37 26.44 -13.15 -3.87
C ILE A 37 24.94 -13.50 -3.80
N SER A 38 24.54 -14.66 -4.31
CA SER A 38 23.15 -15.13 -4.27
C SER A 38 22.65 -15.28 -2.83
N LYS A 39 23.40 -15.99 -1.98
CA LYS A 39 23.05 -16.22 -0.57
C LYS A 39 22.94 -14.92 0.23
N ALA A 40 23.81 -13.94 -0.05
CA ALA A 40 23.72 -12.63 0.58
C ALA A 40 22.42 -11.91 0.20
N ASN A 41 22.04 -11.93 -1.09
CA ASN A 41 20.80 -11.33 -1.57
C ASN A 41 19.54 -12.09 -1.13
N GLU A 42 19.58 -13.42 -0.98
CA GLU A 42 18.46 -14.21 -0.47
C GLU A 42 18.07 -13.80 0.96
N LYS A 43 19.06 -13.56 1.82
CA LYS A 43 18.83 -13.05 3.18
C LYS A 43 18.14 -11.68 3.16
N LEU A 44 18.64 -10.76 2.35
CA LEU A 44 18.00 -9.45 2.17
C LEU A 44 16.55 -9.59 1.67
N THR A 45 16.34 -10.45 0.68
CA THR A 45 15.01 -10.64 0.10
C THR A 45 14.02 -11.25 1.09
N ALA A 46 14.48 -12.14 1.99
CA ALA A 46 13.65 -12.63 3.10
C ALA A 46 13.22 -11.52 4.06
N VAL A 47 14.12 -10.58 4.40
CA VAL A 47 13.79 -9.43 5.24
C VAL A 47 12.80 -8.50 4.52
N TYR A 48 12.99 -8.29 3.22
CA TYR A 48 12.07 -7.51 2.38
C TYR A 48 10.67 -8.14 2.31
N LEU A 49 10.55 -9.44 2.08
CA LEU A 49 9.27 -10.15 2.10
C LEU A 49 8.56 -10.05 3.45
N SER A 50 9.32 -10.06 4.56
CA SER A 50 8.75 -9.83 5.88
C SER A 50 8.24 -8.40 6.08
N TYR A 51 8.83 -7.41 5.40
CA TYR A 51 8.37 -6.02 5.42
C TYR A 51 7.09 -5.86 4.60
N THR A 52 7.06 -6.34 3.36
CA THR A 52 5.86 -6.25 2.50
C THR A 52 4.67 -6.99 3.12
N SER A 53 4.91 -8.16 3.72
CA SER A 53 3.88 -8.88 4.49
C SER A 53 3.40 -8.10 5.72
N ALA A 54 4.24 -7.25 6.32
CA ALA A 54 3.85 -6.42 7.45
C ALA A 54 3.06 -5.17 7.05
N LEU A 55 3.24 -4.66 5.82
CA LEU A 55 2.43 -3.56 5.27
C LEU A 55 0.96 -3.94 5.13
N ALA A 56 0.65 -5.21 4.86
CA ALA A 56 -0.71 -5.74 4.86
C ALA A 56 -1.43 -5.61 6.22
N HIS A 57 -0.71 -5.27 7.30
CA HIS A 57 -1.25 -5.09 8.64
C HIS A 57 -1.06 -3.65 9.14
N LYS A 58 -2.16 -2.98 9.51
CA LYS A 58 -2.23 -1.56 9.89
C LYS A 58 -1.53 -1.23 11.23
N ASN A 59 -0.20 -1.11 11.25
CA ASN A 59 0.55 -0.54 12.39
C ASN A 59 1.82 0.19 11.93
N ALA A 60 1.73 1.51 11.77
CA ALA A 60 2.82 2.38 11.31
C ALA A 60 4.13 2.21 12.10
N ARG A 61 4.08 2.05 13.44
CA ARG A 61 5.28 1.82 14.26
C ARG A 61 5.96 0.50 13.93
N LYS A 62 5.17 -0.54 13.67
CA LYS A 62 5.68 -1.86 13.26
C LYS A 62 6.25 -1.80 11.85
N GLN A 63 5.62 -1.04 10.94
CA GLN A 63 6.08 -0.85 9.57
C GLN A 63 7.41 -0.09 9.53
N GLU A 64 7.56 1.02 10.27
CA GLU A 64 8.84 1.76 10.34
C GLU A 64 9.97 0.91 10.92
N LYS A 65 9.67 0.12 11.96
CA LYS A 65 10.64 -0.85 12.49
C LYS A 65 11.08 -1.85 11.40
N ARG A 66 10.13 -2.38 10.62
CA ARG A 66 10.44 -3.31 9.52
C ARG A 66 11.18 -2.64 8.37
N ARG A 67 10.89 -1.38 8.06
CA ARG A 67 11.66 -0.56 7.10
C ARG A 67 13.11 -0.42 7.57
N SER A 68 13.33 -0.14 8.85
CA SER A 68 14.67 -0.09 9.46
C SER A 68 15.38 -1.44 9.40
N ASP A 69 14.68 -2.56 9.65
CA ASP A 69 15.24 -3.91 9.49
C ASP A 69 15.73 -4.14 8.05
N VAL A 70 14.96 -3.72 7.04
CA VAL A 70 15.36 -3.81 5.61
C VAL A 70 16.57 -2.92 5.31
N LEU A 71 16.58 -1.67 5.80
CA LEU A 71 17.71 -0.76 5.60
C LEU A 71 19.02 -1.33 6.16
N ASN A 72 18.97 -1.90 7.37
CA ASN A 72 20.12 -2.56 7.97
C ASN A 72 20.59 -3.76 7.15
N ALA A 73 19.64 -4.61 6.71
CA ALA A 73 19.96 -5.75 5.84
C ALA A 73 20.60 -5.32 4.51
N ILE A 74 20.17 -4.19 3.91
CA ILE A 74 20.79 -3.63 2.71
C ILE A 74 22.22 -3.18 2.98
N ILE A 75 22.46 -2.47 4.08
CA ILE A 75 23.80 -1.99 4.47
C ILE A 75 24.74 -3.18 4.70
N ASP A 76 24.31 -4.19 5.45
CA ASP A 76 25.10 -5.38 5.73
C ASP A 76 25.42 -6.17 4.47
N THR A 77 24.40 -6.40 3.61
CA THR A 77 24.58 -7.09 2.33
C THR A 77 25.56 -6.32 1.45
N LYS A 78 25.45 -4.99 1.38
CA LYS A 78 26.38 -4.16 0.60
C LYS A 78 27.81 -4.24 1.13
N ALA A 79 27.99 -4.24 2.44
CA ALA A 79 29.31 -4.39 3.05
C ALA A 79 29.95 -5.74 2.68
N ILE A 80 29.18 -6.83 2.73
CA ILE A 80 29.62 -8.17 2.30
C ILE A 80 30.09 -8.14 0.83
N ILE A 81 29.23 -7.65 -0.07
CA ILE A 81 29.51 -7.63 -1.53
C ILE A 81 30.70 -6.73 -1.88
N MET A 82 30.79 -5.55 -1.26
CA MET A 82 31.91 -4.63 -1.50
C MET A 82 33.23 -5.18 -0.98
N GLY A 83 33.21 -5.92 0.13
CA GLY A 83 34.36 -6.58 0.74
C GLY A 83 34.92 -7.76 -0.07
N MET A 84 34.16 -8.30 -1.02
CA MET A 84 34.65 -9.37 -1.90
C MET A 84 35.79 -8.87 -2.80
N PRO A 85 36.86 -9.67 -3.03
CA PRO A 85 37.84 -9.36 -4.06
C PRO A 85 37.22 -9.45 -5.46
N PRO A 86 37.75 -8.76 -6.48
CA PRO A 86 37.35 -8.98 -7.87
C PRO A 86 37.58 -10.43 -8.31
N TRP A 87 36.65 -11.03 -9.07
CA TRP A 87 36.83 -12.37 -9.60
C TRP A 87 37.82 -12.37 -10.75
N LYS A 88 39.05 -12.86 -10.52
CA LYS A 88 40.14 -12.85 -11.52
C LYS A 88 40.35 -11.45 -12.15
N GLY A 89 40.14 -10.39 -11.36
CA GLY A 89 40.21 -8.99 -11.83
C GLY A 89 38.92 -8.43 -12.42
N ASP A 90 37.92 -9.27 -12.74
CA ASP A 90 36.59 -8.83 -13.18
C ASP A 90 35.77 -8.36 -11.97
N ARG A 91 35.34 -7.10 -12.02
CA ARG A 91 34.50 -6.47 -11.00
C ARG A 91 33.04 -6.36 -11.39
N SER A 92 32.69 -6.69 -12.63
CA SER A 92 31.39 -6.35 -13.23
C SER A 92 30.21 -6.85 -12.40
N TYR A 93 30.26 -8.09 -11.90
CA TYR A 93 29.16 -8.67 -11.13
C TYR A 93 29.04 -8.16 -9.69
N LYS A 94 30.17 -7.93 -9.00
CA LYS A 94 30.13 -7.32 -7.66
C LYS A 94 29.70 -5.86 -7.72
N ASP A 95 30.19 -5.11 -8.71
CA ASP A 95 29.90 -3.68 -8.82
C ASP A 95 28.44 -3.47 -9.28
N SER A 96 27.89 -4.33 -10.16
CA SER A 96 26.46 -4.29 -10.51
C SER A 96 25.56 -4.63 -9.33
N THR A 97 25.94 -5.62 -8.51
CA THR A 97 25.21 -5.97 -7.29
C THR A 97 25.30 -4.85 -6.24
N ALA A 98 26.47 -4.23 -6.07
CA ALA A 98 26.62 -3.09 -5.17
C ALA A 98 25.80 -1.86 -5.62
N ALA A 99 25.67 -1.64 -6.94
CA ALA A 99 24.82 -0.60 -7.51
C ALA A 99 23.32 -0.88 -7.24
N TYR A 100 22.89 -2.13 -7.39
CA TYR A 100 21.53 -2.58 -6.99
C TYR A 100 21.25 -2.28 -5.52
N LEU A 101 22.14 -2.68 -4.61
CA LEU A 101 21.98 -2.45 -3.17
C LEU A 101 21.99 -0.96 -2.81
N LYS A 102 22.76 -0.14 -3.53
CA LYS A 102 22.72 1.32 -3.37
C LYS A 102 21.35 1.88 -3.75
N LEU A 103 20.76 1.42 -4.84
CA LEU A 103 19.44 1.87 -5.27
C LEU A 103 18.35 1.44 -4.28
N LEU A 104 18.42 0.19 -3.78
CA LEU A 104 17.56 -0.28 -2.69
C LEU A 104 17.65 0.65 -1.48
N ASN A 105 18.87 0.99 -1.04
CA ASN A 105 19.05 1.88 0.10
C ASN A 105 18.39 3.25 -0.11
N ILE A 106 18.52 3.84 -1.31
CA ILE A 106 17.89 5.12 -1.66
C ILE A 106 16.36 5.01 -1.61
N VAL A 107 15.78 3.99 -2.25
CA VAL A 107 14.33 3.79 -2.28
C VAL A 107 13.78 3.61 -0.87
N PHE A 108 14.41 2.77 -0.04
CA PHE A 108 13.97 2.54 1.34
C PHE A 108 14.17 3.76 2.25
N ASN A 109 15.25 4.52 2.05
CA ASN A 109 15.58 5.64 2.94
C ASN A 109 14.83 6.92 2.56
N GLU A 110 14.61 7.18 1.28
CA GLU A 110 14.04 8.43 0.77
C GLU A 110 12.59 8.27 0.33
N ASP A 111 12.32 7.35 -0.60
CA ASP A 111 10.98 7.18 -1.19
C ASP A 111 10.01 6.59 -0.15
N TYR A 112 10.41 5.51 0.54
CA TYR A 112 9.58 4.90 1.58
C TYR A 112 9.42 5.77 2.83
N ALA A 113 10.41 6.61 3.19
CA ALA A 113 10.22 7.58 4.27
C ALA A 113 9.12 8.60 3.92
N LYS A 114 9.07 9.07 2.67
CA LYS A 114 8.00 9.95 2.20
C LYS A 114 6.66 9.23 2.14
N ILE A 115 6.64 7.95 1.74
CA ILE A 115 5.42 7.12 1.74
C ILE A 115 4.83 6.99 3.14
N VAL A 116 5.65 6.77 4.17
CA VAL A 116 5.19 6.73 5.58
C VAL A 116 4.53 8.05 5.97
N ASN A 117 5.09 9.20 5.58
CA ASN A 117 4.45 10.49 5.83
C ASN A 117 3.14 10.66 5.06
N MET A 118 3.05 10.14 3.83
CA MET A 118 1.82 10.18 3.04
C MET A 118 0.73 9.29 3.63
N GLU A 119 1.06 8.17 4.29
CA GLU A 119 0.10 7.28 4.96
C GLU A 119 -0.76 8.05 5.98
N GLU A 120 -0.16 8.97 6.75
CA GLU A 120 -0.86 9.76 7.78
C GLU A 120 -1.99 10.63 7.22
N ILE A 121 -1.85 11.07 5.96
CA ILE A 121 -2.84 11.92 5.29
C ILE A 121 -3.62 11.18 4.19
N ALA A 122 -3.28 9.94 3.89
CA ALA A 122 -3.86 9.18 2.78
C ALA A 122 -5.38 9.07 2.91
N GLU A 123 -5.90 8.83 4.11
CA GLU A 123 -7.35 8.69 4.34
C GLU A 123 -8.11 10.05 4.31
N GLN A 124 -7.39 11.19 4.20
CA GLN A 124 -8.00 12.52 4.20
C GLN A 124 -8.74 12.85 2.90
N SER A 125 -8.31 12.33 1.76
CA SER A 125 -8.99 12.52 0.47
C SER A 125 -8.70 11.35 -0.49
N TYR A 126 -9.51 11.20 -1.53
CA TYR A 126 -9.26 10.21 -2.58
C TYR A 126 -7.88 10.45 -3.24
N ASP A 127 -7.58 11.69 -3.61
CA ASP A 127 -6.31 12.04 -4.27
C ASP A 127 -5.10 11.74 -3.39
N ALA A 128 -5.20 11.95 -2.08
CA ALA A 128 -4.13 11.61 -1.14
C ALA A 128 -3.91 10.10 -1.07
N MET A 129 -4.98 9.31 -1.04
CA MET A 129 -4.90 7.84 -1.07
C MET A 129 -4.32 7.34 -2.39
N GLU A 130 -4.78 7.86 -3.52
CA GLU A 130 -4.28 7.50 -4.84
C GLU A 130 -2.79 7.85 -5.00
N ALA A 131 -2.38 9.04 -4.56
CA ALA A 131 -0.98 9.44 -4.56
C ALA A 131 -0.11 8.55 -3.66
N TYR A 132 -0.63 8.15 -2.49
CA TYR A 132 0.04 7.23 -1.58
C TYR A 132 0.27 5.85 -2.21
N LEU A 133 -0.78 5.24 -2.76
CA LEU A 133 -0.68 3.91 -3.40
C LEU A 133 0.19 3.95 -4.67
N LEU A 134 0.07 5.01 -5.49
CA LEU A 134 0.91 5.22 -6.66
C LEU A 134 2.40 5.38 -6.28
N ALA A 135 2.68 6.04 -5.16
CA ALA A 135 4.05 6.17 -4.68
C ALA A 135 4.63 4.81 -4.25
N GLN A 136 3.83 3.94 -3.62
CA GLN A 136 4.21 2.57 -3.31
C GLN A 136 4.51 1.76 -4.58
N GLU A 137 3.62 1.81 -5.56
CA GLU A 137 3.80 1.11 -6.85
C GLU A 137 5.08 1.57 -7.56
N LYS A 138 5.34 2.88 -7.63
CA LYS A 138 6.57 3.41 -8.23
C LYS A 138 7.83 3.02 -7.46
N ALA A 139 7.75 2.91 -6.14
CA ALA A 139 8.86 2.42 -5.34
C ALA A 139 9.16 0.95 -5.68
N ASP A 140 8.11 0.12 -5.79
CA ASP A 140 8.24 -1.30 -6.13
C ASP A 140 8.73 -1.51 -7.57
N GLU A 141 8.25 -0.74 -8.54
CA GLU A 141 8.73 -0.75 -9.93
C GLU A 141 10.25 -0.44 -10.00
N LYS A 142 10.71 0.59 -9.28
CA LYS A 142 12.15 0.93 -9.21
C LYS A 142 12.98 -0.22 -8.64
N LEU A 143 12.47 -0.90 -7.61
CA LEU A 143 13.13 -2.05 -7.01
C LEU A 143 13.20 -3.22 -7.99
N GLU A 144 12.12 -3.47 -8.73
CA GLU A 144 12.05 -4.54 -9.73
C GLU A 144 13.00 -4.29 -10.91
N GLU A 145 13.04 -3.07 -11.45
CA GLU A 145 14.03 -2.71 -12.47
C GLU A 145 15.47 -2.92 -11.99
N ALA A 146 15.74 -2.56 -10.74
CA ALA A 146 17.05 -2.76 -10.14
C ALA A 146 17.41 -4.25 -10.07
N ARG A 147 16.44 -5.09 -9.69
CA ARG A 147 16.57 -6.55 -9.62
C ARG A 147 16.84 -7.15 -11.00
N VAL A 148 16.11 -6.72 -12.03
CA VAL A 148 16.32 -7.15 -13.42
C VAL A 148 17.73 -6.80 -13.90
N ARG A 149 18.22 -5.58 -13.63
CA ARG A 149 19.60 -5.18 -13.98
C ARG A 149 20.64 -6.06 -13.28
N GLN A 150 20.44 -6.36 -12.00
CA GLN A 150 21.34 -7.23 -11.24
C GLN A 150 21.33 -8.67 -11.78
N HIS A 151 20.15 -9.21 -12.13
CA HIS A 151 19.99 -10.51 -12.76
C HIS A 151 20.70 -10.59 -14.11
N ASN A 152 20.55 -9.60 -14.98
CA ASN A 152 21.26 -9.54 -16.27
C ASN A 152 22.80 -9.51 -16.09
N GLY A 153 23.27 -8.84 -15.03
CA GLY A 153 24.68 -8.88 -14.63
C GLY A 153 25.15 -10.29 -14.25
N SER A 154 24.32 -11.02 -13.50
CA SER A 154 24.56 -12.43 -13.13
C SER A 154 24.64 -13.34 -14.36
N LEU A 155 23.67 -13.24 -15.27
CA LEU A 155 23.66 -13.99 -16.54
C LEU A 155 24.92 -13.73 -17.38
N SER A 156 25.31 -12.45 -17.49
CA SER A 156 26.50 -12.05 -18.23
C SER A 156 27.79 -12.61 -17.62
N PHE A 157 27.88 -12.62 -16.28
CA PHE A 157 29.02 -13.18 -15.56
C PHE A 157 29.09 -14.71 -15.71
N ALA A 158 27.96 -15.41 -15.61
CA ALA A 158 27.88 -16.85 -15.81
C ALA A 158 28.35 -17.25 -17.21
N LYS A 159 27.84 -16.57 -18.25
CA LYS A 159 28.23 -16.79 -19.65
C LYS A 159 29.73 -16.58 -19.86
N LYS A 160 30.31 -15.52 -19.31
CA LYS A 160 31.76 -15.23 -19.42
C LYS A 160 32.63 -16.29 -18.73
N ASN A 161 32.11 -16.96 -17.72
CA ASN A 161 32.84 -17.95 -16.93
C ASN A 161 32.44 -19.40 -17.24
N ASN A 162 31.70 -19.64 -18.33
CA ASN A 162 31.22 -20.95 -18.77
C ASN A 162 30.42 -21.69 -17.67
N ILE A 163 29.66 -20.95 -16.87
CA ILE A 163 28.78 -21.51 -15.85
C ILE A 163 27.44 -21.81 -16.50
N ASN A 164 27.01 -23.06 -16.43
CA ASN A 164 25.64 -23.44 -16.75
C ASN A 164 24.74 -23.08 -15.57
N LEU A 165 23.95 -22.03 -15.74
CA LEU A 165 22.92 -21.69 -14.76
C LEU A 165 21.78 -22.69 -14.89
N ILE A 166 21.45 -23.35 -13.79
CA ILE A 166 20.16 -24.03 -13.69
C ILE A 166 19.14 -22.91 -13.52
N GLU A 167 18.48 -22.55 -14.62
CA GLU A 167 17.37 -21.59 -14.60
C GLU A 167 16.20 -22.19 -13.83
N GLY A 168 16.18 -21.92 -12.53
CA GLY A 168 15.00 -22.04 -11.69
C GLY A 168 14.74 -20.69 -11.05
N GLU A 169 13.52 -20.17 -11.20
CA GLU A 169 13.10 -19.03 -10.40
C GLU A 169 13.22 -19.42 -8.92
N SER A 170 14.01 -18.68 -8.14
CA SER A 170 14.14 -18.98 -6.71
C SER A 170 12.75 -18.87 -6.08
N GLU A 171 12.45 -19.74 -5.09
CA GLU A 171 11.15 -19.73 -4.42
C GLU A 171 10.81 -18.33 -3.90
N ILE A 172 11.84 -17.62 -3.41
CA ILE A 172 11.78 -16.24 -2.95
C ILE A 172 11.44 -15.27 -4.10
N GLY A 173 12.09 -15.38 -5.26
CA GLY A 173 11.81 -14.53 -6.42
C GLY A 173 10.37 -14.67 -6.92
N ARG A 174 9.89 -15.92 -7.02
CA ARG A 174 8.49 -16.22 -7.37
C ARG A 174 7.51 -15.61 -6.37
N LYS A 175 7.80 -15.74 -5.07
CA LYS A 175 6.97 -15.16 -4.01
C LYS A 175 6.93 -13.63 -4.07
N SER A 176 8.06 -12.98 -4.32
CA SER A 176 8.12 -11.52 -4.48
C SER A 176 7.25 -11.03 -5.63
N LYS A 177 7.28 -11.73 -6.78
CA LYS A 177 6.43 -11.39 -7.92
C LYS A 177 4.94 -11.52 -7.60
N ILE A 178 4.55 -12.63 -6.97
CA ILE A 178 3.15 -12.85 -6.52
C ILE A 178 2.70 -11.74 -5.57
N VAL A 179 3.54 -11.34 -4.61
CA VAL A 179 3.22 -10.23 -3.68
C VAL A 179 3.02 -8.92 -4.43
N SER A 180 3.91 -8.59 -5.38
CA SER A 180 3.81 -7.36 -6.18
C SER A 180 2.51 -7.33 -6.99
N ASP A 181 2.22 -8.40 -7.72
CA ASP A 181 1.05 -8.50 -8.58
C ASP A 181 -0.26 -8.47 -7.75
N LEU A 182 -0.27 -9.13 -6.60
CA LEU A 182 -1.40 -9.12 -5.66
C LEU A 182 -1.63 -7.73 -5.06
N ASN A 183 -0.57 -7.06 -4.57
CA ASN A 183 -0.68 -5.72 -4.01
C ASN A 183 -1.26 -4.73 -5.02
N LYS A 184 -0.77 -4.78 -6.28
CA LYS A 184 -1.31 -3.96 -7.36
C LYS A 184 -2.81 -4.22 -7.56
N HIS A 185 -3.21 -5.49 -7.68
CA HIS A 185 -4.62 -5.83 -7.83
C HIS A 185 -5.47 -5.34 -6.64
N CYS A 186 -4.99 -5.52 -5.41
CA CYS A 186 -5.66 -5.07 -4.22
C CYS A 186 -5.78 -3.54 -4.14
N ASN A 187 -4.74 -2.79 -4.54
CA ASN A 187 -4.75 -1.34 -4.60
C ASN A 187 -5.76 -0.82 -5.64
N ASP A 188 -5.75 -1.43 -6.82
CA ASP A 188 -6.66 -1.10 -7.92
C ASP A 188 -8.13 -1.24 -7.50
N VAL A 189 -8.49 -2.36 -6.85
CA VAL A 189 -9.85 -2.57 -6.33
C VAL A 189 -10.15 -1.68 -5.12
N TYR A 190 -9.18 -1.50 -4.22
CA TYR A 190 -9.35 -0.67 -3.03
C TYR A 190 -9.68 0.79 -3.38
N LEU A 191 -9.03 1.37 -4.40
CA LEU A 191 -9.33 2.73 -4.85
C LEU A 191 -10.76 2.87 -5.38
N VAL A 192 -11.29 1.84 -6.06
CA VAL A 192 -12.69 1.83 -6.51
C VAL A 192 -13.65 1.84 -5.33
N PHE A 193 -13.36 1.08 -4.27
CA PHE A 193 -14.14 1.10 -3.03
C PHE A 193 -14.00 2.43 -2.28
N PHE A 194 -12.77 2.95 -2.18
CA PHE A 194 -12.43 4.08 -1.32
C PHE A 194 -13.05 5.39 -1.78
N LYS A 195 -13.19 5.59 -3.11
CA LYS A 195 -13.78 6.81 -3.67
C LYS A 195 -15.21 7.09 -3.19
N PRO A 196 -16.20 6.18 -3.36
CA PRO A 196 -17.55 6.38 -2.84
C PRO A 196 -17.60 6.32 -1.31
N TYR A 197 -16.78 5.51 -0.65
CA TYR A 197 -16.65 5.52 0.82
C TYR A 197 -16.29 6.93 1.34
N LYS A 198 -15.29 7.57 0.75
CA LYS A 198 -14.88 8.92 1.16
C LYS A 198 -15.97 9.94 0.86
N GLN A 199 -16.65 9.80 -0.27
CA GLN A 199 -17.75 10.66 -0.67
C GLN A 199 -18.97 10.53 0.27
N GLU A 200 -19.25 9.34 0.78
CA GLU A 200 -20.26 9.11 1.83
C GLU A 200 -19.89 9.86 3.11
N MET A 201 -18.62 9.86 3.55
CA MET A 201 -18.23 10.61 4.74
C MET A 201 -18.57 12.10 4.63
N TYR A 202 -18.41 12.71 3.45
CA TYR A 202 -18.83 14.09 3.20
C TYR A 202 -20.36 14.25 3.20
N LEU A 203 -21.10 13.25 2.69
CA LEU A 203 -22.55 13.22 2.79
C LEU A 203 -23.02 13.18 4.26
N LEU A 204 -22.42 12.32 5.09
CA LEU A 204 -22.75 12.20 6.51
C LEU A 204 -22.47 13.49 7.28
N ASP A 205 -21.34 14.15 7.02
CA ASP A 205 -21.02 15.47 7.58
C ASP A 205 -22.05 16.53 7.15
N ALA A 206 -22.46 16.54 5.87
CA ALA A 206 -23.48 17.45 5.36
C ALA A 206 -24.85 17.20 6.00
N LEU A 207 -25.23 15.93 6.19
CA LEU A 207 -26.44 15.51 6.90
C LEU A 207 -26.42 15.97 8.36
N GLN A 208 -25.30 15.79 9.06
CA GLN A 208 -25.12 16.23 10.44
C GLN A 208 -25.26 17.75 10.57
N LYS A 209 -24.73 18.50 9.59
CA LYS A 209 -24.81 19.97 9.54
C LYS A 209 -26.16 20.49 9.04
N GLY A 210 -27.02 19.61 8.50
CA GLY A 210 -28.28 19.99 7.87
C GLY A 210 -28.13 20.94 6.68
N ASN A 211 -27.00 20.84 5.97
CA ASN A 211 -26.74 21.70 4.80
C ASN A 211 -27.36 21.06 3.56
N LEU A 212 -28.60 21.44 3.22
CA LEU A 212 -29.38 20.87 2.11
C LEU A 212 -28.62 20.92 0.77
N ILE A 213 -27.98 22.04 0.46
CA ILE A 213 -27.20 22.19 -0.78
C ILE A 213 -26.04 21.19 -0.81
N ALA A 214 -25.29 21.07 0.29
CA ALA A 214 -24.19 20.11 0.37
C ALA A 214 -24.70 18.67 0.34
N ILE A 215 -25.85 18.36 0.95
CA ILE A 215 -26.46 17.02 0.90
C ILE A 215 -26.75 16.65 -0.56
N GLU A 216 -27.44 17.51 -1.31
CA GLU A 216 -27.75 17.26 -2.72
C GLU A 216 -26.50 17.08 -3.59
N GLN A 217 -25.49 17.94 -3.39
CA GLN A 217 -24.21 17.83 -4.10
C GLN A 217 -23.51 16.50 -3.80
N ASN A 218 -23.42 16.12 -2.53
CA ASN A 218 -22.74 14.88 -2.12
C ASN A 218 -23.50 13.62 -2.58
N ILE A 219 -24.84 13.64 -2.60
CA ILE A 219 -25.65 12.55 -3.17
C ILE A 219 -25.33 12.37 -4.66
N ASN A 220 -25.30 13.46 -5.43
CA ASN A 220 -25.04 13.39 -6.87
C ASN A 220 -23.62 12.88 -7.16
N SER A 221 -22.63 13.35 -6.39
CA SER A 221 -21.25 12.84 -6.46
C SER A 221 -21.16 11.37 -6.08
N LEU A 222 -21.85 10.94 -5.01
CA LEU A 222 -21.86 9.54 -4.58
C LEU A 222 -22.43 8.64 -5.69
N GLU A 223 -23.59 9.00 -6.25
CA GLU A 223 -24.22 8.25 -7.35
C GLU A 223 -23.32 8.19 -8.60
N LYS A 224 -22.64 9.29 -8.93
CA LYS A 224 -21.69 9.34 -10.03
C LYS A 224 -20.50 8.41 -9.77
N PHE A 225 -19.89 8.49 -8.60
CA PHE A 225 -18.70 7.68 -8.27
C PHE A 225 -19.02 6.20 -8.14
N THR A 226 -20.22 5.82 -7.68
CA THR A 226 -20.64 4.41 -7.70
C THR A 226 -20.75 3.90 -9.13
N LYS A 227 -21.36 4.66 -10.05
CA LYS A 227 -21.48 4.28 -11.47
C LYS A 227 -20.12 4.16 -12.15
N GLU A 228 -19.22 5.14 -11.93
CA GLU A 228 -17.84 5.07 -12.42
C GLU A 228 -17.11 3.84 -11.88
N GLY A 229 -17.31 3.53 -10.59
CA GLY A 229 -16.73 2.35 -9.95
C GLY A 229 -17.22 1.04 -10.58
N GLU A 230 -18.53 0.92 -10.83
CA GLU A 230 -19.11 -0.27 -11.46
C GLU A 230 -18.55 -0.50 -12.86
N GLU A 231 -18.45 0.56 -13.68
CA GLU A 231 -17.84 0.44 -15.01
C GLU A 231 -16.36 0.08 -14.93
N LYS A 232 -15.63 0.63 -13.95
CA LYS A 232 -14.21 0.29 -13.75
C LYS A 232 -14.02 -1.18 -13.34
N LEU A 233 -14.84 -1.70 -12.42
CA LEU A 233 -14.78 -3.11 -11.99
C LEU A 233 -15.01 -4.10 -13.12
N LYS A 234 -15.80 -3.76 -14.15
CA LYS A 234 -15.99 -4.63 -15.34
C LYS A 234 -14.72 -4.87 -16.13
N THR A 235 -13.73 -3.99 -15.99
CA THR A 235 -12.44 -4.12 -16.69
C THR A 235 -11.42 -4.92 -15.89
N PHE A 236 -11.73 -5.25 -14.63
CA PHE A 236 -10.82 -5.97 -13.75
C PHE A 236 -10.99 -7.47 -13.89
N GLU A 237 -9.86 -8.17 -14.00
CA GLU A 237 -9.79 -9.61 -13.88
C GLU A 237 -9.44 -9.98 -12.44
N GLY A 238 -10.02 -11.06 -11.93
CA GLY A 238 -9.69 -11.58 -10.61
C GLY A 238 -8.25 -12.07 -10.55
N PHE A 239 -7.51 -11.73 -9.50
CA PHE A 239 -6.17 -12.27 -9.27
C PHE A 239 -6.23 -13.80 -9.17
N ASN A 240 -5.39 -14.50 -9.93
CA ASN A 240 -5.44 -15.97 -10.04
C ASN A 240 -6.85 -16.52 -10.34
N SER A 241 -7.64 -15.79 -11.14
CA SER A 241 -9.04 -16.11 -11.45
C SER A 241 -10.00 -16.12 -10.25
N ASP A 242 -9.61 -15.55 -9.10
CA ASP A 242 -10.49 -15.35 -7.96
C ASP A 242 -11.15 -13.96 -8.00
N PRO A 243 -12.48 -13.88 -8.28
CA PRO A 243 -13.20 -12.62 -8.37
C PRO A 243 -13.69 -12.09 -7.01
N SER A 244 -13.36 -12.75 -5.90
CA SER A 244 -14.01 -12.49 -4.60
C SER A 244 -13.82 -11.06 -4.08
N LEU A 245 -12.65 -10.45 -4.31
CA LEU A 245 -12.39 -9.06 -3.93
C LEU A 245 -13.18 -8.06 -4.80
N ILE A 246 -13.26 -8.31 -6.12
CA ILE A 246 -14.09 -7.52 -7.04
C ILE A 246 -15.56 -7.60 -6.62
N ALA A 247 -16.06 -8.80 -6.32
CA ALA A 247 -17.42 -9.02 -5.86
C ALA A 247 -17.71 -8.30 -4.53
N ALA A 248 -16.74 -8.30 -3.59
CA ALA A 248 -16.86 -7.55 -2.35
C ALA A 248 -16.98 -6.03 -2.59
N CYS A 249 -16.20 -5.50 -3.54
CA CYS A 249 -16.28 -4.10 -3.92
C CYS A 249 -17.64 -3.79 -4.55
N GLN A 250 -18.13 -4.65 -5.44
CA GLN A 250 -19.44 -4.50 -6.08
C GLN A 250 -20.58 -4.44 -5.05
N GLU A 251 -20.56 -5.29 -4.02
CA GLU A 251 -21.54 -5.25 -2.93
C GLU A 251 -21.52 -3.91 -2.17
N ALA A 252 -20.35 -3.31 -1.97
CA ALA A 252 -20.23 -1.99 -1.36
C ALA A 252 -20.79 -0.88 -2.28
N LEU A 253 -20.51 -0.94 -3.58
CA LEU A 253 -21.05 0.02 -4.56
C LEU A 253 -22.59 -0.02 -4.60
N VAL A 254 -23.18 -1.21 -4.55
CA VAL A 254 -24.65 -1.39 -4.49
C VAL A 254 -25.24 -0.73 -3.23
N PHE A 255 -24.57 -0.86 -2.08
CA PHE A 255 -25.00 -0.18 -0.87
C PHE A 255 -24.96 1.35 -1.04
N TYR A 256 -23.84 1.92 -1.50
CA TYR A 256 -23.72 3.38 -1.68
C TYR A 256 -24.72 3.93 -2.69
N GLN A 257 -25.02 3.18 -3.76
CA GLN A 257 -26.04 3.54 -4.73
C GLN A 257 -27.45 3.53 -4.10
N SER A 258 -27.77 2.51 -3.31
CA SER A 258 -29.03 2.43 -2.54
C SER A 258 -29.14 3.57 -1.54
N GLU A 259 -28.07 3.88 -0.81
CA GLU A 259 -28.03 4.99 0.14
C GLU A 259 -28.25 6.32 -0.55
N SER A 260 -27.55 6.60 -1.66
CA SER A 260 -27.73 7.86 -2.41
C SER A 260 -29.19 8.06 -2.81
N THR A 261 -29.86 7.01 -3.29
CA THR A 261 -31.28 7.03 -3.68
C THR A 261 -32.19 7.28 -2.49
N ARG A 262 -31.98 6.57 -1.39
CA ARG A 262 -32.82 6.67 -0.19
C ARG A 262 -32.61 7.97 0.58
N THR A 263 -31.40 8.53 0.52
CA THR A 263 -31.08 9.81 1.15
C THR A 263 -31.70 10.99 0.41
N LYS A 264 -31.97 10.89 -0.90
CA LYS A 264 -32.79 11.90 -1.61
C LYS A 264 -34.17 12.07 -0.97
N ASN A 265 -34.74 10.99 -0.44
CA ASN A 265 -36.02 11.04 0.27
C ASN A 265 -35.90 11.73 1.64
N LEU A 266 -34.68 11.98 2.14
CA LEU A 266 -34.43 12.77 3.35
C LEU A 266 -34.32 14.27 3.08
N SER A 267 -34.17 14.72 1.83
CA SER A 267 -34.17 16.15 1.48
C SER A 267 -35.48 16.83 1.92
N ASP A 268 -36.61 16.11 1.83
CA ASP A 268 -37.92 16.56 2.30
C ASP A 268 -37.92 16.89 3.81
N PHE A 269 -37.20 16.11 4.62
CA PHE A 269 -37.07 16.38 6.05
C PHE A 269 -36.35 17.72 6.29
N PHE A 270 -35.23 17.96 5.61
CA PHE A 270 -34.48 19.21 5.78
C PHE A 270 -35.25 20.42 5.29
N LEU A 271 -36.01 20.29 4.20
CA LEU A 271 -36.89 21.35 3.72
C LEU A 271 -38.01 21.66 4.73
N LYS A 272 -38.67 20.62 5.26
CA LYS A 272 -39.68 20.77 6.32
C LYS A 272 -39.10 21.38 7.59
N LYS A 273 -37.87 21.00 7.96
CA LYS A 273 -37.15 21.57 9.10
C LYS A 273 -36.89 23.06 8.90
N GLU A 274 -36.41 23.47 7.73
CA GLU A 274 -36.16 24.88 7.44
C GLU A 274 -37.47 25.70 7.51
N ASN A 275 -38.56 25.18 6.95
CA ASN A 275 -39.87 25.81 7.00
C ASN A 275 -40.41 25.91 8.43
N PHE A 276 -40.27 24.84 9.23
CA PHE A 276 -40.62 24.84 10.64
C PHE A 276 -39.80 25.87 11.43
N ASP A 277 -38.48 25.93 11.21
CA ASP A 277 -37.59 26.89 11.90
C ASP A 277 -37.98 28.35 11.57
N LYS A 278 -38.39 28.64 10.33
CA LYS A 278 -38.93 29.95 9.93
C LYS A 278 -40.27 30.25 10.59
N MET A 279 -41.20 29.29 10.56
CA MET A 279 -42.52 29.42 11.20
C MET A 279 -42.39 29.65 12.71
N LYS A 280 -41.53 28.89 13.36
CA LYS A 280 -41.24 29.01 14.79
C LYS A 280 -40.69 30.38 15.15
N LYS A 281 -39.72 30.89 14.40
CA LYS A 281 -39.20 32.26 14.60
C LYS A 281 -40.29 33.31 14.47
N ALA A 282 -41.15 33.20 13.46
CA ALA A 282 -42.25 34.14 13.25
C ALA A 282 -43.30 34.07 14.38
N PHE A 283 -43.63 32.87 14.86
CA PHE A 283 -44.56 32.65 15.97
C PHE A 283 -43.99 33.16 17.31
N ASP A 284 -42.71 32.89 17.58
CA ASP A 284 -42.01 33.32 18.80
C ASP A 284 -41.83 34.85 18.86
N ALA A 285 -41.73 35.52 17.72
CA ALA A 285 -41.66 36.97 17.65
C ALA A 285 -42.97 37.68 18.03
N LYS A 286 -44.12 36.99 17.98
CA LYS A 286 -45.42 37.53 18.40
C LYS A 286 -45.58 37.40 19.91
N ARG A 287 -45.99 38.49 20.57
CA ARG A 287 -46.38 38.45 22.00
C ARG A 287 -47.57 37.53 22.19
N ASN A 288 -47.67 36.89 23.34
CA ASN A 288 -48.73 35.91 23.62
C ASN A 288 -50.15 36.46 23.35
N ASN A 289 -50.40 37.74 23.69
CA ASN A 289 -51.70 38.38 23.52
C ASN A 289 -51.99 38.78 22.07
N ASP A 290 -50.97 38.82 21.20
CA ASP A 290 -51.08 39.18 19.79
C ASP A 290 -51.24 37.96 18.88
N ARG A 291 -51.20 36.74 19.45
CA ARG A 291 -51.33 35.48 18.71
C ARG A 291 -52.80 35.21 18.41
N THR A 292 -53.12 35.01 17.14
CA THR A 292 -54.47 34.61 16.72
C THR A 292 -54.65 33.09 16.79
N LYS A 293 -55.90 32.62 16.76
CA LYS A 293 -56.20 31.19 16.65
C LYS A 293 -55.56 30.59 15.39
N THR A 294 -55.60 31.31 14.27
CA THR A 294 -54.95 30.89 13.01
C THR A 294 -53.44 30.75 13.16
N ASP A 295 -52.77 31.62 13.92
CA ASP A 295 -51.33 31.48 14.21
C ASP A 295 -51.03 30.19 14.97
N ILE A 296 -51.86 29.87 15.98
CA ILE A 296 -51.72 28.67 16.81
C ILE A 296 -51.98 27.42 15.96
N ASP A 297 -53.05 27.41 15.17
CA ASP A 297 -53.41 26.27 14.32
C ASP A 297 -52.32 26.00 13.26
N ASN A 298 -51.81 27.04 12.60
CA ASN A 298 -50.71 26.92 11.64
C ASN A 298 -49.41 26.41 12.28
N PHE A 299 -49.07 26.92 13.47
CA PHE A 299 -47.89 26.44 14.20
C PHE A 299 -48.03 24.97 14.60
N ASN A 300 -49.19 24.58 15.16
CA ASN A 300 -49.47 23.19 15.53
C ASN A 300 -49.43 22.23 14.33
N ASN A 301 -49.96 22.65 13.18
CA ASN A 301 -49.86 21.87 11.95
C ASN A 301 -48.40 21.68 11.54
N SER A 302 -47.59 22.74 11.56
CA SER A 302 -46.16 22.66 11.25
C SER A 302 -45.39 21.77 12.24
N VAL A 303 -45.74 21.79 13.54
CA VAL A 303 -45.20 20.85 14.55
C VAL A 303 -45.53 19.41 14.20
N ASN A 304 -46.78 19.12 13.82
CA ASN A 304 -47.21 17.76 13.46
C ASN A 304 -46.48 17.23 12.22
N GLU A 305 -46.36 18.06 11.18
CA GLU A 305 -45.61 17.72 9.95
C GLU A 305 -44.13 17.46 10.24
N MET A 306 -43.51 18.31 11.07
CA MET A 306 -42.11 18.17 11.45
C MET A 306 -41.88 16.91 12.31
N ASN A 307 -42.80 16.58 13.22
CA ASN A 307 -42.73 15.37 14.04
C ASN A 307 -42.82 14.10 13.18
N ALA A 308 -43.73 14.08 12.20
CA ALA A 308 -43.86 12.97 11.26
C ALA A 308 -42.57 12.80 10.43
N ALA A 309 -42.06 13.89 9.84
CA ALA A 309 -40.83 13.87 9.05
C ALA A 309 -39.61 13.44 9.89
N SER A 310 -39.53 13.89 11.14
CA SER A 310 -38.45 13.51 12.08
C SER A 310 -38.44 12.01 12.37
N LYS A 311 -39.64 11.41 12.53
CA LYS A 311 -39.77 9.97 12.78
C LYS A 311 -39.26 9.15 11.59
N ASP A 312 -39.64 9.55 10.38
CA ASP A 312 -39.22 8.86 9.15
C ASP A 312 -37.72 9.04 8.90
N TYR A 313 -37.20 10.25 9.11
CA TYR A 313 -35.76 10.54 9.04
C TYR A 313 -34.97 9.64 10.00
N ASN A 314 -35.35 9.63 11.29
CA ASN A 314 -34.64 8.83 12.31
C ASN A 314 -34.65 7.34 11.96
N LYS A 315 -35.82 6.81 11.55
CA LYS A 315 -35.95 5.41 11.15
C LYS A 315 -35.03 5.05 9.97
N LEU A 316 -35.01 5.90 8.94
CA LEU A 316 -34.18 5.65 7.76
C LEU A 316 -32.68 5.79 8.10
N ASN A 317 -32.31 6.81 8.86
CA ASN A 317 -30.93 7.02 9.31
C ASN A 317 -30.42 5.83 10.13
N ASP A 318 -31.21 5.33 11.08
CA ASP A 318 -30.87 4.15 11.88
C ASP A 318 -30.70 2.90 11.03
N GLN A 319 -31.55 2.73 10.01
CA GLN A 319 -31.45 1.61 9.08
C GLN A 319 -30.18 1.70 8.22
N LEU A 320 -29.90 2.86 7.63
CA LEU A 320 -28.69 3.10 6.82
C LEU A 320 -27.42 2.90 7.66
N ASN A 321 -27.40 3.36 8.91
CA ASN A 321 -26.26 3.15 9.82
C ASN A 321 -25.96 1.66 10.06
N LYS A 322 -27.00 0.84 10.25
CA LYS A 322 -26.85 -0.61 10.42
C LYS A 322 -26.34 -1.29 9.15
N GLU A 323 -26.92 -0.93 8.00
CA GLU A 323 -26.53 -1.47 6.70
C GLU A 323 -25.08 -1.09 6.34
N ARG A 324 -24.69 0.17 6.58
CA ARG A 324 -23.30 0.64 6.40
C ARG A 324 -22.32 -0.14 7.25
N THR A 325 -22.64 -0.33 8.53
CA THR A 325 -21.81 -1.12 9.44
C THR A 325 -21.64 -2.56 8.94
N ALA A 326 -22.73 -3.18 8.49
CA ALA A 326 -22.69 -4.52 7.92
C ALA A 326 -21.86 -4.58 6.63
N MET A 327 -22.04 -3.62 5.73
CA MET A 327 -21.27 -3.51 4.48
C MET A 327 -19.77 -3.35 4.76
N LEU A 328 -19.37 -2.43 5.64
CA LEU A 328 -17.97 -2.20 5.99
C LEU A 328 -17.33 -3.43 6.66
N ASN A 329 -18.06 -4.10 7.56
CA ASN A 329 -17.59 -5.32 8.19
C ASN A 329 -17.39 -6.45 7.16
N ASN A 330 -18.31 -6.58 6.21
CA ASN A 330 -18.21 -7.56 5.14
C ASN A 330 -17.03 -7.26 4.19
N TRP A 331 -16.87 -5.99 3.78
CA TRP A 331 -15.73 -5.53 3.00
C TRP A 331 -14.39 -5.87 3.69
N ASN A 332 -14.22 -5.42 4.94
CA ASN A 332 -12.99 -5.65 5.70
C ASN A 332 -12.69 -7.13 5.87
N LYS A 333 -13.71 -7.95 6.13
CA LYS A 333 -13.57 -9.41 6.25
C LYS A 333 -13.13 -10.05 4.94
N LYS A 334 -13.79 -9.71 3.82
CA LYS A 334 -13.46 -10.27 2.50
C LYS A 334 -12.08 -9.81 2.03
N TYR A 335 -11.75 -8.54 2.21
CA TYR A 335 -10.43 -7.98 1.90
C TYR A 335 -9.33 -8.69 2.71
N GLY A 336 -9.52 -8.83 4.03
CA GLY A 336 -8.56 -9.52 4.89
C GLY A 336 -8.36 -11.00 4.49
N ARG A 337 -9.46 -11.72 4.24
CA ARG A 337 -9.39 -13.12 3.77
C ARG A 337 -8.70 -13.23 2.42
N TYR A 338 -8.98 -12.31 1.49
CA TYR A 338 -8.35 -12.29 0.18
C TYR A 338 -6.83 -12.19 0.28
N LEU A 339 -6.34 -11.28 1.13
CA LEU A 339 -4.92 -11.18 1.42
C LEU A 339 -4.38 -12.45 2.08
N GLU A 340 -5.08 -13.04 3.05
CA GLU A 340 -4.66 -14.29 3.69
C GLU A 340 -4.55 -15.47 2.72
N GLU A 341 -5.45 -15.56 1.74
CA GLU A 341 -5.51 -16.66 0.76
C GLU A 341 -4.44 -16.52 -0.33
N HIS A 342 -4.17 -15.30 -0.79
CA HIS A 342 -3.26 -15.06 -1.92
C HIS A 342 -1.85 -14.61 -1.52
N MET A 343 -1.65 -14.04 -0.31
CA MET A 343 -0.32 -13.63 0.14
C MET A 343 0.56 -14.85 0.47
N PRO A 344 1.74 -14.97 -0.17
CA PRO A 344 2.66 -16.06 0.15
C PRO A 344 3.19 -15.95 1.59
N VAL A 345 3.00 -16.99 2.38
CA VAL A 345 3.57 -17.07 3.74
C VAL A 345 5.03 -17.52 3.67
N GLN A 346 5.94 -16.74 4.25
CA GLN A 346 7.30 -17.19 4.53
C GLN A 346 7.31 -17.91 5.89
N ARG A 347 7.23 -19.24 5.88
CA ARG A 347 7.51 -20.03 7.09
C ARG A 347 8.98 -19.87 7.43
N LYS A 348 9.30 -19.40 8.64
CA LYS A 348 10.67 -19.47 9.17
C LYS A 348 11.10 -20.94 9.11
N GLN A 349 12.19 -21.22 8.40
CA GLN A 349 12.92 -22.47 8.58
C GLN A 349 13.62 -22.45 9.93
#